data_AF-A0A6H1ZJN4-F1
#
_entry.id   AF-A0A6H1ZJN4-F1
#
_cell.length_a   1.000
_cell.length_b   1.000
_cell.length_c   1.000
_cell.angle_alpha   90.00
_cell.angle_beta   90.00
_cell.angle_gamma   90.00
#
_symmetry.space_group_name_H-M   'P 1'
#
loop_
_entity.id
_entity.type
_entity.pdbx_description
1 polymer ?
#
loop_
_entity_poly.entity_id
_entity_poly.type
_entity_poly.pdbx_seq_one_letter_code
_entity_poly.pdbx_strand_id
1 'polypeptide(L)'
;MANGVIVHNSNIEQQGIGYVVHTLRPWLVNWEQELNAKLLRYRQGYFAEFSVEGLLRGDSAARAAFYKEMFFVGAMSPNDIRNKENLNPVDGGDRYYVPLNMVPVGGEGEPAFSEPGVNGIATPSPAAGFPIRSGMTGPGEQRKRRGAVARARAARAGRHGFEEAGTRIVEREKSNVLRAAKKHLGERSLEGWNSWLDDFYRDFPDFIVRQVGGAVLALAELIQPMAAEEVNGEEGMSAEMERFLVEYKRSFALRYRDSSKGQLRSIVDRAEMDPEADPVEVVEMRLGEWEQRRPGKVALNESIVLSNAVAKLVFVDAGITRLRWAAIGGESCPFCQEMDGKIVGVEQPFVAHDTVLQAEGKSDMKIYKPALHPPLHEGCVCQVEPE
;
A
#
# COMPACT_ATOMS: atom_id res chain seq x y z
N MET A 1 39.63 29.32 -28.50
CA MET A 1 39.81 28.41 -27.36
C MET A 1 38.72 28.71 -26.33
N ALA A 2 37.77 27.79 -26.16
CA ALA A 2 36.91 27.62 -24.97
C ALA A 2 35.99 26.40 -25.21
N ASN A 3 36.53 25.24 -24.84
CA ASN A 3 35.87 24.07 -24.26
C ASN A 3 34.77 23.35 -25.06
N GLY A 4 35.22 22.60 -26.07
CA GLY A 4 34.49 21.50 -26.67
C GLY A 4 34.29 20.34 -25.69
N VAL A 5 33.18 20.36 -24.97
CA VAL A 5 32.60 19.15 -24.35
C VAL A 5 31.18 19.01 -24.89
N ILE A 6 31.02 18.21 -25.94
CA ILE A 6 29.72 17.62 -26.25
C ILE A 6 29.58 16.44 -25.28
N VAL A 7 28.70 16.57 -24.28
CA VAL A 7 28.37 15.47 -23.38
C VAL A 7 27.49 14.50 -24.15
N HIS A 8 28.07 13.39 -24.63
CA HIS A 8 27.38 12.31 -25.35
C HIS A 8 26.83 11.20 -24.42
N ASN A 9 26.72 11.44 -23.11
CA ASN A 9 26.43 10.37 -22.15
C ASN A 9 24.97 9.87 -22.18
N SER A 10 23.99 10.73 -22.46
CA SER A 10 22.56 10.34 -22.45
C SER A 10 22.13 9.48 -23.65
N ASN A 11 22.90 9.48 -24.76
CA ASN A 11 22.55 8.74 -25.98
C ASN A 11 23.14 7.32 -25.98
N ILE A 12 24.32 7.14 -25.38
CA ILE A 12 25.02 5.84 -25.36
C ILE A 12 24.29 4.83 -24.47
N GLU A 13 23.75 5.27 -23.34
CA GLU A 13 22.98 4.40 -22.43
C GLU A 13 21.66 3.94 -23.07
N GLN A 14 20.93 4.86 -23.71
CA GLN A 14 19.72 4.51 -24.47
C GLN A 14 20.03 3.58 -25.66
N GLN A 15 21.17 3.76 -26.34
CA GLN A 15 21.64 2.82 -27.38
C GLN A 15 22.00 1.44 -26.81
N GLY A 16 22.59 1.38 -25.61
CA GLY A 16 22.85 0.14 -24.89
C GLY A 16 21.57 -0.63 -24.54
N ILE A 17 20.55 0.07 -24.04
CA ILE A 17 19.22 -0.49 -23.78
C ILE A 17 18.60 -0.99 -25.09
N GLY A 18 18.65 -0.20 -26.16
CA GLY A 18 18.13 -0.59 -27.48
C GLY A 18 18.78 -1.86 -28.02
N TYR A 19 20.09 -2.02 -27.89
CA TYR A 19 20.81 -3.24 -28.30
C TYR A 19 20.37 -4.47 -27.50
N VAL A 20 20.26 -4.34 -26.18
CA VAL A 20 19.81 -5.43 -25.29
C VAL A 20 18.39 -5.86 -25.63
N VAL A 21 17.48 -4.90 -25.81
CA VAL A 21 16.06 -5.17 -26.05
C VAL A 21 15.83 -5.75 -27.45
N HIS A 22 16.39 -5.13 -28.49
CA HIS A 22 16.03 -5.47 -29.87
C HIS A 22 16.94 -6.53 -30.51
N THR A 23 18.11 -6.79 -29.94
CA THR A 23 19.08 -7.75 -30.52
C THR A 23 19.35 -8.90 -29.58
N LEU A 24 19.77 -8.63 -28.34
CA LEU A 24 20.28 -9.67 -27.45
C LEU A 24 19.16 -10.55 -26.87
N ARG A 25 18.06 -9.93 -26.41
CA ARG A 25 16.95 -10.63 -25.74
C ARG A 25 16.32 -11.76 -26.58
N PRO A 26 16.06 -11.60 -27.90
CA PRO A 26 15.58 -12.72 -28.72
C PRO A 26 16.49 -13.95 -28.71
N TRP A 27 17.82 -13.75 -28.72
CA TRP A 27 18.78 -14.85 -28.68
C TRP A 27 18.84 -15.52 -27.30
N LEU A 28 18.79 -14.72 -26.24
CA LEU A 28 18.79 -15.25 -24.87
C LEU A 28 17.55 -16.12 -24.61
N VAL A 29 16.36 -15.66 -25.02
CA VAL A 29 15.12 -16.44 -24.91
C VAL A 29 15.21 -17.76 -25.66
N ASN A 30 15.79 -17.77 -26.87
CA ASN A 30 15.98 -19.02 -27.61
C ASN A 30 16.88 -20.01 -26.85
N TRP A 31 17.96 -19.51 -26.24
CA TRP A 31 18.85 -20.35 -25.43
C TRP A 31 18.18 -20.83 -24.14
N GLU A 32 17.40 -20.00 -23.45
CA GLU A 32 16.63 -20.40 -22.27
C GLU A 32 15.64 -21.50 -22.58
N GLN A 33 14.91 -21.36 -23.70
CA GLN A 33 13.97 -22.39 -24.15
C GLN A 33 14.68 -23.72 -24.42
N GLU A 34 15.84 -23.68 -25.08
CA GLU A 34 16.63 -24.88 -25.36
C GLU A 34 17.22 -25.51 -24.09
N LEU A 35 17.75 -24.70 -23.16
CA LEU A 35 18.30 -25.16 -21.88
C LEU A 35 17.20 -25.78 -21.01
N ASN A 36 16.04 -25.12 -20.92
CA ASN A 36 14.89 -25.64 -20.17
C ASN A 36 14.34 -26.93 -20.79
N ALA A 37 14.22 -26.99 -22.11
CA ALA A 37 13.69 -28.15 -22.81
C ALA A 37 14.63 -29.37 -22.80
N LYS A 38 15.95 -29.16 -22.85
CA LYS A 38 16.94 -30.24 -22.95
C LYS A 38 17.53 -30.66 -21.61
N LEU A 39 17.79 -29.71 -20.70
CA LEU A 39 18.49 -29.98 -19.45
C LEU A 39 17.56 -30.06 -18.23
N LEU A 40 16.46 -29.30 -18.21
CA LEU A 40 15.61 -29.15 -17.01
C LEU A 40 14.20 -29.76 -17.13
N ARG A 41 13.88 -30.38 -18.27
CA ARG A 41 12.56 -30.97 -18.58
C ARG A 41 11.96 -31.91 -17.51
N TYR A 42 12.80 -32.60 -16.75
CA TYR A 42 12.37 -33.57 -15.72
C TYR A 42 12.70 -33.13 -14.28
N ARG A 43 13.20 -31.91 -14.09
CA ARG A 43 13.53 -31.33 -12.78
C ARG A 43 12.42 -30.35 -12.38
N GLN A 44 11.34 -30.88 -11.80
CA GLN A 44 10.23 -30.08 -11.28
C GLN A 44 10.77 -29.01 -10.30
N GLY A 45 10.41 -27.74 -10.53
CA GLY A 45 10.80 -26.61 -9.67
C GLY A 45 12.08 -25.87 -10.05
N TYR A 46 12.76 -26.22 -11.15
CA TYR A 46 13.97 -25.53 -11.62
C TYR A 46 13.80 -25.03 -13.06
N PHE A 47 14.29 -23.82 -13.33
CA PHE A 47 14.38 -23.25 -14.67
C PHE A 47 15.72 -22.54 -14.86
N ALA A 48 16.17 -22.43 -16.10
CA ALA A 48 17.34 -21.68 -16.52
C ALA A 48 16.87 -20.41 -17.25
N GLU A 49 17.29 -19.25 -16.75
CA GLU A 49 17.05 -17.94 -17.35
C GLU A 49 18.37 -17.16 -17.40
N PHE A 50 18.62 -16.41 -18.47
CA PHE A 50 19.68 -15.42 -18.50
C PHE A 50 19.20 -14.15 -17.80
N SER A 51 19.91 -13.75 -16.74
CA SER A 51 19.66 -12.48 -16.06
C SER A 51 20.12 -11.30 -16.94
N VAL A 52 19.26 -10.87 -17.87
CA VAL A 52 19.52 -9.74 -18.79
C VAL A 52 19.50 -8.40 -18.06
N GLU A 53 18.86 -8.36 -16.88
CA GLU A 53 18.89 -7.20 -15.98
C GLU A 53 20.33 -6.76 -15.65
N GLY A 54 21.30 -7.68 -15.80
CA GLY A 54 22.72 -7.40 -15.67
C GLY A 54 23.35 -6.45 -16.67
N LEU A 55 22.75 -6.33 -17.87
CA LEU A 55 23.19 -5.42 -18.92
C LEU A 55 22.48 -4.06 -18.82
N LEU A 56 21.35 -4.02 -18.09
CA LEU A 56 20.64 -2.80 -17.69
C LEU A 56 21.18 -2.21 -16.37
N ARG A 57 22.20 -2.84 -15.74
CA ARG A 57 22.88 -2.42 -14.49
C ARG A 57 23.68 -1.11 -14.57
N GLY A 58 23.66 -0.40 -15.70
CA GLY A 58 24.51 0.79 -15.93
C GLY A 58 24.36 1.90 -14.88
N ASP A 59 23.21 1.99 -14.21
CA ASP A 59 22.98 2.94 -13.13
C ASP A 59 22.49 2.24 -11.85
N SER A 60 23.43 1.92 -10.97
CA SER A 60 23.13 1.34 -9.64
C SER A 60 22.40 2.33 -8.73
N ALA A 61 22.49 3.63 -8.97
CA ALA A 61 21.81 4.65 -8.18
C ALA A 61 20.32 4.72 -8.56
N ALA A 62 19.98 4.73 -9.85
CA ALA A 62 18.59 4.67 -10.32
C ALA A 62 17.90 3.36 -9.91
N ARG A 63 18.62 2.23 -9.95
CA ARG A 63 18.11 0.91 -9.49
C ARG A 63 17.83 0.92 -7.98
N ALA A 64 18.76 1.45 -7.18
CA ALA A 64 18.57 1.58 -5.75
C ALA A 64 17.40 2.53 -5.42
N ALA A 65 17.29 3.66 -6.12
CA ALA A 65 16.18 4.59 -5.99
C ALA A 65 14.83 3.93 -6.32
N PHE A 66 14.75 3.19 -7.43
CA PHE A 66 13.56 2.44 -7.82
C PHE A 66 13.13 1.41 -6.76
N TYR A 67 14.03 0.54 -6.29
CA TYR A 67 13.64 -0.43 -5.26
C TYR A 67 13.32 0.24 -3.93
N LYS A 68 14.01 1.34 -3.61
CA LYS A 68 13.75 2.14 -2.42
C LYS A 68 12.34 2.74 -2.47
N GLU A 69 11.98 3.40 -3.55
CA GLU A 69 10.65 3.95 -3.78
C GLU A 69 9.58 2.86 -3.78
N MET A 70 9.82 1.75 -4.46
CA MET A 70 8.88 0.63 -4.54
C MET A 70 8.71 -0.07 -3.18
N PHE A 71 9.79 -0.24 -2.42
CA PHE A 71 9.69 -0.73 -1.05
C PHE A 71 8.90 0.25 -0.17
N PHE A 72 9.10 1.57 -0.33
CA PHE A 72 8.51 2.60 0.53
C PHE A 72 7.05 2.93 0.24
N VAL A 73 6.61 2.86 -1.02
CA VAL A 73 5.18 2.90 -1.36
C VAL A 73 4.53 1.53 -1.16
N GLY A 74 5.31 0.57 -0.67
CA GLY A 74 4.91 -0.80 -0.38
C GLY A 74 4.54 -1.61 -1.61
N ALA A 75 4.96 -1.15 -2.78
CA ALA A 75 4.91 -1.84 -4.06
C ALA A 75 5.63 -3.20 -4.04
N MET A 76 6.68 -3.36 -3.23
CA MET A 76 7.54 -4.55 -3.19
C MET A 76 7.88 -4.99 -1.77
N SER A 77 7.91 -6.30 -1.53
CA SER A 77 8.51 -6.92 -0.34
C SER A 77 10.02 -7.10 -0.50
N PRO A 78 10.76 -7.31 0.61
CA PRO A 78 12.17 -7.68 0.56
C PRO A 78 12.44 -8.89 -0.34
N ASN A 79 11.58 -9.91 -0.35
CA ASN A 79 11.77 -11.09 -1.19
C ASN A 79 11.40 -10.84 -2.65
N ASP A 80 10.53 -9.88 -2.99
CA ASP A 80 10.35 -9.50 -4.41
C ASP A 80 11.57 -8.81 -4.97
N ILE A 81 12.18 -7.93 -4.16
CA ILE A 81 13.43 -7.27 -4.53
C ILE A 81 14.51 -8.35 -4.69
N ARG A 82 14.62 -9.29 -3.74
CA ARG A 82 15.59 -10.40 -3.82
C ARG A 82 15.34 -11.32 -5.01
N ASN A 83 14.10 -11.69 -5.29
CA ASN A 83 13.76 -12.51 -6.46
C ASN A 83 14.13 -11.79 -7.76
N LYS A 84 13.88 -10.48 -7.88
CA LYS A 84 14.33 -9.66 -9.03
C LYS A 84 15.85 -9.60 -9.13
N GLU A 85 16.54 -9.52 -8.00
CA GLU A 85 18.00 -9.61 -7.91
C GLU A 85 18.55 -11.03 -8.13
N ASN A 86 17.71 -12.03 -8.40
CA ASN A 86 18.10 -13.45 -8.45
C ASN A 86 18.82 -13.93 -7.17
N LEU A 87 18.39 -13.39 -6.03
CA LEU A 87 18.85 -13.76 -4.70
C LEU A 87 17.83 -14.67 -4.03
N ASN A 88 18.32 -15.66 -3.29
CA ASN A 88 17.45 -16.55 -2.51
C ASN A 88 16.58 -15.74 -1.53
N PRO A 89 15.30 -16.11 -1.37
CA PRO A 89 14.42 -15.50 -0.40
C PRO A 89 14.98 -15.67 1.03
N VAL A 90 14.66 -14.73 1.90
CA VAL A 90 14.97 -14.79 3.33
C VAL A 90 13.68 -15.02 4.11
N ASP A 91 13.81 -15.67 5.27
CA ASP A 91 12.68 -15.87 6.16
C ASP A 91 12.11 -14.52 6.64
N GLY A 92 10.78 -14.38 6.59
CA GLY A 92 10.09 -13.12 6.82
C GLY A 92 10.19 -12.07 5.70
N GLY A 93 10.86 -12.38 4.59
CA GLY A 93 11.07 -11.44 3.47
C GLY A 93 9.91 -11.33 2.48
N ASP A 94 8.93 -12.26 2.48
CA ASP A 94 7.75 -12.21 1.59
C ASP A 94 6.70 -11.18 2.05
N ARG A 95 7.03 -10.42 3.10
CA ARG A 95 6.15 -9.42 3.70
C ARG A 95 6.19 -8.15 2.87
N TYR A 96 5.10 -7.84 2.20
CA TYR A 96 4.90 -6.55 1.56
C TYR A 96 4.55 -5.51 2.63
N TYR A 97 5.23 -4.37 2.60
CA TYR A 97 5.09 -3.34 3.63
C TYR A 97 4.27 -2.15 3.10
N VAL A 98 2.94 -2.19 3.26
CA VAL A 98 2.01 -1.03 3.07
C VAL A 98 0.78 -1.21 3.98
N PRO A 99 0.07 -0.13 4.40
CA PRO A 99 -0.87 -0.11 5.53
C PRO A 99 -1.97 -1.20 5.50
N LEU A 100 -2.24 -1.83 6.64
CA LEU A 100 -3.47 -2.58 6.92
C LEU A 100 -3.91 -2.20 8.34
N ASN A 101 -5.14 -1.71 8.44
CA ASN A 101 -5.90 -1.48 9.66
C ASN A 101 -6.89 -2.63 9.87
N MET A 102 -6.80 -3.36 10.99
CA MET A 102 -7.91 -4.15 11.58
C MET A 102 -7.78 -4.20 13.12
N VAL A 103 -8.92 -3.99 13.78
CA VAL A 103 -9.22 -4.18 15.21
C VAL A 103 -9.50 -5.67 15.47
N PRO A 104 -9.22 -6.24 16.66
CA PRO A 104 -9.62 -7.62 16.98
C PRO A 104 -11.15 -7.80 16.94
N VAL A 105 -11.60 -8.95 16.43
CA VAL A 105 -12.99 -9.41 16.61
C VAL A 105 -13.08 -10.10 17.96
N GLY A 106 -13.90 -9.55 18.86
CA GLY A 106 -14.19 -10.11 20.18
C GLY A 106 -14.04 -9.16 21.38
N GLY A 107 -14.20 -7.85 21.21
CA GLY A 107 -14.12 -6.89 22.32
C GLY A 107 -15.39 -6.83 23.17
N GLU A 108 -15.60 -7.82 24.04
CA GLU A 108 -16.19 -7.60 25.36
C GLU A 108 -15.21 -8.16 26.40
N GLY A 109 -14.60 -7.27 27.20
CA GLY A 109 -13.98 -7.56 28.50
C GLY A 109 -12.84 -8.59 28.58
N GLU A 110 -11.65 -8.12 28.98
CA GLU A 110 -10.48 -8.95 29.33
C GLU A 110 -10.75 -10.04 30.40
N PRO A 111 -9.79 -10.96 30.61
CA PRO A 111 -8.84 -10.69 31.70
C PRO A 111 -7.36 -10.97 31.37
N ALA A 112 -6.56 -9.93 31.66
CA ALA A 112 -5.22 -9.86 32.28
C ALA A 112 -4.35 -11.11 32.48
N PHE A 113 -3.03 -10.95 32.31
CA PHE A 113 -1.91 -11.29 33.24
C PHE A 113 -0.60 -10.73 32.58
N SER A 114 0.36 -10.03 33.20
CA SER A 114 0.65 -9.54 34.57
C SER A 114 1.86 -8.59 34.50
N GLU A 115 1.90 -7.50 35.30
CA GLU A 115 3.11 -6.68 35.55
C GLU A 115 4.09 -7.36 36.53
N PRO A 116 5.34 -6.86 36.69
CA PRO A 116 5.60 -5.97 37.85
C PRO A 116 6.65 -4.85 37.69
N GLY A 117 6.31 -3.65 38.22
CA GLY A 117 7.15 -2.72 39.05
C GLY A 117 8.23 -1.86 38.34
N VAL A 118 8.44 -0.56 38.64
CA VAL A 118 8.45 0.13 39.94
C VAL A 118 8.20 1.65 39.80
N ASN A 119 7.31 2.16 40.67
CA ASN A 119 7.14 3.51 41.26
C ASN A 119 8.06 4.69 40.87
N GLY A 120 7.43 5.86 40.66
CA GLY A 120 7.77 7.04 41.48
C GLY A 120 7.79 8.44 40.82
N ILE A 121 6.71 9.20 41.09
CA ILE A 121 6.69 10.61 41.54
C ILE A 121 6.40 11.76 40.53
N ALA A 122 5.30 12.46 40.89
CA ALA A 122 4.93 13.89 40.77
C ALA A 122 4.31 14.45 39.48
N THR A 123 3.01 14.73 39.56
CA THR A 123 2.35 15.91 38.98
C THR A 123 2.78 17.18 39.74
N PRO A 124 2.71 18.37 39.10
CA PRO A 124 1.48 19.15 39.21
C PRO A 124 1.02 19.80 37.88
N SER A 125 -0.31 19.79 37.69
CA SER A 125 -1.10 20.86 37.04
C SER A 125 -1.36 21.94 38.12
N PRO A 126 -1.61 23.25 37.87
CA PRO A 126 -2.57 23.70 36.84
C PRO A 126 -2.39 25.09 36.18
N ALA A 127 -3.25 25.29 35.18
CA ALA A 127 -3.86 26.55 34.72
C ALA A 127 -3.05 27.47 33.79
N ALA A 128 -3.47 27.53 32.53
CA ALA A 128 -4.17 28.69 31.96
C ALA A 128 -4.59 28.37 30.52
N GLY A 129 -5.88 28.47 30.24
CA GLY A 129 -6.42 28.29 28.90
C GLY A 129 -5.90 29.35 27.93
N PHE A 130 -5.67 28.93 26.69
CA PHE A 130 -5.79 29.80 25.54
C PHE A 130 -6.53 29.07 24.42
N PRO A 131 -7.58 29.68 23.83
CA PRO A 131 -8.23 29.12 22.67
C PRO A 131 -7.24 29.22 21.50
N ILE A 132 -7.03 28.13 20.75
CA ILE A 132 -6.40 28.25 19.42
C ILE A 132 -7.41 28.96 18.51
N ARG A 133 -7.37 30.30 18.53
CA ARG A 133 -7.89 31.10 17.43
C ARG A 133 -7.08 30.73 16.20
N SER A 134 -7.79 30.43 15.11
CA SER A 134 -7.32 30.52 13.73
C SER A 134 -6.39 31.72 13.56
N GLY A 135 -5.08 31.50 13.70
CA GLY A 135 -4.05 32.49 13.44
C GLY A 135 -3.98 32.71 11.95
N MET A 136 -3.91 33.98 11.53
CA MET A 136 -3.71 34.36 10.13
C MET A 136 -2.46 33.68 9.57
N THR A 137 -2.67 32.59 8.85
CA THR A 137 -1.65 31.93 8.03
C THR A 137 -1.24 32.90 6.93
N GLY A 138 0.07 33.01 6.65
CA GLY A 138 0.56 33.89 5.58
C GLY A 138 -0.03 33.51 4.22
N PRO A 139 -0.01 34.38 3.19
CA PRO A 139 -0.58 34.10 1.88
C PRO A 139 -0.05 32.81 1.21
N GLY A 140 1.16 32.35 1.56
CA GLY A 140 1.72 31.07 1.12
C GLY A 140 1.09 29.86 1.81
N GLU A 141 0.90 29.92 3.12
CA GLU A 141 0.33 28.84 3.93
C GLU A 141 -1.18 28.69 3.68
N GLN A 142 -1.89 29.81 3.41
CA GLN A 142 -3.27 29.77 2.91
C GLN A 142 -3.39 29.11 1.53
N ARG A 143 -2.36 29.24 0.67
CA ARG A 143 -2.33 28.60 -0.66
C ARG A 143 -2.10 27.10 -0.56
N LYS A 144 -1.10 26.65 0.23
CA LYS A 144 -0.85 25.22 0.50
C LYS A 144 -2.10 24.51 1.03
N ARG A 145 -2.79 25.12 2.00
CA ARG A 145 -4.04 24.57 2.56
C ARG A 145 -5.19 24.48 1.55
N ARG A 146 -5.27 25.40 0.57
CA ARG A 146 -6.28 25.34 -0.50
C ARG A 146 -6.06 24.15 -1.43
N GLY A 147 -4.82 23.87 -1.80
CA GLY A 147 -4.46 22.70 -2.62
C GLY A 147 -4.87 21.40 -1.93
N ALA A 148 -4.45 21.22 -0.67
CA ALA A 148 -4.81 20.06 0.14
C ALA A 148 -6.34 19.86 0.23
N VAL A 149 -7.11 20.94 0.45
CA VAL A 149 -8.58 20.86 0.47
C VAL A 149 -9.15 20.44 -0.90
N ALA A 150 -8.58 20.92 -2.01
CA ALA A 150 -9.02 20.53 -3.36
C ALA A 150 -8.79 19.03 -3.61
N ARG A 151 -7.60 18.51 -3.28
CA ARG A 151 -7.30 17.07 -3.38
C ARG A 151 -8.22 16.23 -2.50
N ALA A 152 -8.52 16.66 -1.28
CA ALA A 152 -9.46 15.95 -0.41
C ALA A 152 -10.88 15.86 -1.00
N ARG A 153 -11.33 16.90 -1.72
CA ARG A 153 -12.62 16.90 -2.44
C ARG A 153 -12.57 15.97 -3.66
N ALA A 154 -11.49 16.02 -4.42
CA ALA A 154 -11.25 15.12 -5.55
C ALA A 154 -11.23 13.64 -5.11
N ALA A 155 -10.50 13.32 -4.04
CA ALA A 155 -10.50 11.99 -3.43
C ALA A 155 -11.92 11.54 -3.05
N ARG A 156 -12.72 12.42 -2.44
CA ARG A 156 -14.12 12.12 -2.11
C ARG A 156 -14.95 11.83 -3.37
N ALA A 157 -14.77 12.59 -4.45
CA ALA A 157 -15.47 12.36 -5.71
C ALA A 157 -15.09 11.03 -6.36
N GLY A 158 -13.82 10.60 -6.23
CA GLY A 158 -13.32 9.33 -6.76
C GLY A 158 -13.81 8.07 -6.04
N ARG A 159 -14.48 8.19 -4.88
CA ARG A 159 -14.89 7.05 -4.05
C ARG A 159 -15.80 6.06 -4.77
N HIS A 160 -16.72 6.55 -5.59
CA HIS A 160 -17.71 5.71 -6.26
C HIS A 160 -17.05 4.62 -7.12
N GLY A 161 -16.01 4.98 -7.89
CA GLY A 161 -15.30 4.00 -8.72
C GLY A 161 -14.61 2.90 -7.91
N PHE A 162 -14.05 3.24 -6.74
CA PHE A 162 -13.47 2.26 -5.83
C PHE A 162 -14.52 1.39 -5.14
N GLU A 163 -15.68 1.96 -4.83
CA GLU A 163 -16.80 1.22 -4.22
C GLU A 163 -17.34 0.17 -5.19
N GLU A 164 -17.62 0.56 -6.43
CA GLU A 164 -18.05 -0.37 -7.49
C GLU A 164 -17.01 -1.47 -7.75
N ALA A 165 -15.72 -1.10 -7.81
CA ALA A 165 -14.64 -2.08 -7.94
C ALA A 165 -14.60 -3.03 -6.74
N GLY A 166 -14.71 -2.49 -5.52
CA GLY A 166 -14.78 -3.24 -4.28
C GLY A 166 -15.94 -4.23 -4.26
N THR A 167 -17.13 -3.81 -4.69
CA THR A 167 -18.32 -4.67 -4.82
C THR A 167 -18.04 -5.85 -5.73
N ARG A 168 -17.54 -5.62 -6.95
CA ARG A 168 -17.21 -6.71 -7.90
C ARG A 168 -16.16 -7.68 -7.36
N ILE A 169 -15.18 -7.16 -6.61
CA ILE A 169 -14.15 -7.98 -5.96
C ILE A 169 -14.79 -8.88 -4.91
N VAL A 170 -15.58 -8.31 -4.00
CA VAL A 170 -16.17 -9.02 -2.87
C VAL A 170 -17.22 -10.03 -3.34
N GLU A 171 -18.06 -9.69 -4.30
CA GLU A 171 -19.06 -10.61 -4.86
C GLU A 171 -18.40 -11.86 -5.45
N ARG A 172 -17.34 -11.67 -6.25
CA ARG A 172 -16.59 -12.79 -6.82
C ARG A 172 -15.89 -13.61 -5.73
N GLU A 173 -15.24 -12.94 -4.78
CA GLU A 173 -14.57 -13.60 -3.66
C GLU A 173 -15.57 -14.44 -2.86
N LYS A 174 -16.66 -13.83 -2.38
CA LYS A 174 -17.73 -14.50 -1.62
C LYS A 174 -18.28 -15.71 -2.37
N SER A 175 -18.63 -15.55 -3.64
CA SER A 175 -19.22 -16.64 -4.43
C SER A 175 -18.29 -17.85 -4.55
N ASN A 176 -16.99 -17.62 -4.81
CA ASN A 176 -16.02 -18.70 -4.95
C ASN A 176 -15.64 -19.32 -3.60
N VAL A 177 -15.34 -18.48 -2.60
CA VAL A 177 -14.94 -18.93 -1.26
C VAL A 177 -16.06 -19.68 -0.56
N LEU A 178 -17.31 -19.21 -0.64
CA LEU A 178 -18.44 -19.90 -0.02
C LEU A 178 -18.69 -21.28 -0.65
N ARG A 179 -18.55 -21.38 -1.98
CA ARG A 179 -18.66 -22.67 -2.69
C ARG A 179 -17.56 -23.64 -2.24
N ALA A 180 -16.33 -23.14 -2.11
CA ALA A 180 -15.19 -23.93 -1.67
C ALA A 180 -15.31 -24.36 -0.20
N ALA A 181 -15.80 -23.47 0.67
CA ALA A 181 -16.06 -23.78 2.07
C ALA A 181 -17.09 -24.91 2.19
N LYS A 182 -18.25 -24.78 1.52
CA LYS A 182 -19.30 -25.81 1.52
C LYS A 182 -18.80 -27.17 1.01
N LYS A 183 -17.90 -27.17 0.03
CA LYS A 183 -17.30 -28.40 -0.51
C LYS A 183 -16.27 -28.99 0.48
N HIS A 184 -15.19 -28.27 0.75
CA HIS A 184 -14.03 -28.81 1.43
C HIS A 184 -14.23 -28.91 2.94
N LEU A 185 -14.79 -27.88 3.58
CA LEU A 185 -15.03 -27.89 5.02
C LEU A 185 -16.26 -28.75 5.37
N GLY A 186 -17.28 -28.78 4.51
CA GLY A 186 -18.42 -29.70 4.65
C GLY A 186 -18.02 -31.18 4.60
N GLU A 187 -16.99 -31.52 3.83
CA GLU A 187 -16.36 -32.85 3.78
C GLU A 187 -15.29 -33.06 4.88
N ARG A 188 -15.14 -32.11 5.81
CA ARG A 188 -14.11 -32.11 6.88
C ARG A 188 -12.67 -32.22 6.36
N SER A 189 -12.39 -31.61 5.21
CA SER A 189 -11.08 -31.60 4.56
C SER A 189 -10.40 -30.24 4.70
N LEU A 190 -9.63 -30.06 5.78
CA LEU A 190 -8.80 -28.87 5.99
C LEU A 190 -7.66 -28.75 4.97
N GLU A 191 -7.07 -29.86 4.58
CA GLU A 191 -6.03 -29.89 3.55
C GLU A 191 -6.59 -29.41 2.20
N GLY A 192 -7.76 -29.93 1.80
CA GLY A 192 -8.43 -29.52 0.57
C GLY A 192 -8.82 -28.03 0.59
N TRP A 193 -9.31 -27.54 1.73
CA TRP A 193 -9.61 -26.13 1.93
C TRP A 193 -8.36 -25.24 1.77
N ASN A 194 -7.26 -25.59 2.45
CA ASN A 194 -6.04 -24.80 2.42
C ASN A 194 -5.38 -24.79 1.04
N SER A 195 -5.34 -25.95 0.36
CA SER A 195 -4.86 -26.04 -1.02
C SER A 195 -5.72 -25.20 -1.96
N TRP A 196 -7.05 -25.27 -1.84
CA TRP A 196 -7.95 -24.48 -2.67
C TRP A 196 -7.76 -22.97 -2.44
N LEU A 197 -7.64 -22.54 -1.18
CA LEU A 197 -7.35 -21.14 -0.85
C LEU A 197 -6.03 -20.67 -1.46
N ASP A 198 -4.98 -21.49 -1.38
CA ASP A 198 -3.68 -21.17 -1.97
C ASP A 198 -3.77 -20.96 -3.49
N ASP A 199 -4.46 -21.85 -4.19
CA ASP A 199 -4.64 -21.77 -5.64
C ASP A 199 -5.54 -20.60 -6.05
N PHE A 200 -6.68 -20.41 -5.39
CA PHE A 200 -7.58 -19.29 -5.68
C PHE A 200 -6.88 -17.94 -5.50
N TYR A 201 -6.20 -17.74 -4.37
CA TYR A 201 -5.54 -16.48 -4.05
C TYR A 201 -4.19 -16.28 -4.76
N ARG A 202 -3.68 -17.27 -5.50
CA ARG A 202 -2.50 -17.11 -6.37
C ARG A 202 -2.79 -16.13 -7.51
N ASP A 203 -3.91 -16.33 -8.20
CA ASP A 203 -4.26 -15.57 -9.42
C ASP A 203 -5.30 -14.48 -9.17
N PHE A 204 -5.98 -14.51 -8.01
CA PHE A 204 -6.97 -13.49 -7.65
C PHE A 204 -6.47 -12.03 -7.71
N PRO A 205 -5.20 -11.73 -7.36
CA PRO A 205 -4.66 -10.37 -7.50
C PRO A 205 -4.81 -9.77 -8.91
N ASP A 206 -4.65 -10.57 -9.98
CA ASP A 206 -4.79 -10.08 -11.35
C ASP A 206 -6.21 -9.62 -11.65
N PHE A 207 -7.21 -10.32 -11.10
CA PHE A 207 -8.59 -9.89 -11.18
C PHE A 207 -8.80 -8.56 -10.44
N ILE A 208 -8.26 -8.44 -9.23
CA ILE A 208 -8.35 -7.21 -8.43
C ILE A 208 -7.74 -6.03 -9.18
N VAL A 209 -6.52 -6.18 -9.72
CA VAL A 209 -5.83 -5.14 -10.50
C VAL A 209 -6.70 -4.64 -11.65
N ARG A 210 -7.35 -5.55 -12.38
CA ARG A 210 -8.29 -5.18 -13.45
C ARG A 210 -9.51 -4.43 -12.92
N GLN A 211 -10.07 -4.85 -11.78
CA GLN A 211 -11.26 -4.21 -11.21
C GLN A 211 -11.02 -2.78 -10.75
N VAL A 212 -9.86 -2.51 -10.12
CA VAL A 212 -9.54 -1.17 -9.60
C VAL A 212 -8.89 -0.25 -10.63
N GLY A 213 -8.47 -0.78 -11.79
CA GLY A 213 -7.68 -0.06 -12.77
C GLY A 213 -8.29 1.27 -13.20
N GLY A 214 -9.58 1.27 -13.57
CA GLY A 214 -10.27 2.49 -13.98
C GLY A 214 -10.40 3.52 -12.85
N ALA A 215 -10.71 3.08 -11.63
CA ALA A 215 -10.84 3.97 -10.48
C ALA A 215 -9.50 4.62 -10.08
N VAL A 216 -8.41 3.84 -10.14
CA VAL A 216 -7.05 4.33 -9.85
C VAL A 216 -6.63 5.36 -10.90
N LEU A 217 -6.79 5.06 -12.20
CA LEU A 217 -6.41 5.98 -13.26
C LEU A 217 -7.21 7.29 -13.20
N ALA A 218 -8.54 7.18 -13.09
CA ALA A 218 -9.40 8.36 -13.03
C ALA A 218 -9.09 9.28 -11.84
N LEU A 219 -8.81 8.71 -10.67
CA LEU A 219 -8.43 9.53 -9.52
C LEU A 219 -7.02 10.11 -9.66
N ALA A 220 -6.06 9.36 -10.20
CA ALA A 220 -4.71 9.88 -10.43
C ALA A 220 -4.70 11.04 -11.44
N GLU A 221 -5.45 10.93 -12.54
CA GLU A 221 -5.62 12.00 -13.53
C GLU A 221 -6.23 13.28 -12.93
N LEU A 222 -7.07 13.14 -11.90
CA LEU A 222 -7.65 14.28 -11.20
C LEU A 222 -6.68 14.91 -10.18
N ILE A 223 -5.92 14.07 -9.46
CA ILE A 223 -5.07 14.51 -8.35
C ILE A 223 -3.72 15.06 -8.83
N GLN A 224 -3.13 14.45 -9.84
CA GLN A 224 -1.78 14.81 -10.32
C GLN A 224 -1.67 16.30 -10.69
N PRO A 225 -2.54 16.89 -11.52
CA PRO A 225 -2.41 18.30 -11.88
C PRO A 225 -2.64 19.22 -10.67
N MET A 226 -3.54 18.85 -9.75
CA MET A 226 -3.75 19.61 -8.51
C MET A 226 -2.51 19.63 -7.61
N ALA A 227 -1.78 18.51 -7.56
CA ALA A 227 -0.53 18.42 -6.81
C ALA A 227 0.61 19.18 -7.52
N ALA A 228 0.67 19.10 -8.85
CA ALA A 228 1.68 19.80 -9.65
C ALA A 228 1.55 21.32 -9.49
N GLU A 229 0.32 21.85 -9.49
CA GLU A 229 0.05 23.28 -9.29
C GLU A 229 0.61 23.80 -7.97
N GLU A 230 0.56 23.02 -6.88
CA GLU A 230 1.05 23.45 -5.56
C GLU A 230 2.56 23.69 -5.50
N VAL A 231 3.31 23.01 -6.37
CA VAL A 231 4.78 23.04 -6.40
C VAL A 231 5.32 23.67 -7.68
N ASN A 232 4.45 24.16 -8.58
CA ASN A 232 4.80 24.57 -9.94
C ASN A 232 5.54 23.46 -10.71
N GLY A 233 5.11 22.21 -10.49
CA GLY A 233 5.66 21.01 -11.13
C GLY A 233 5.04 20.74 -12.50
N GLU A 234 5.48 19.66 -13.13
CA GLU A 234 4.96 19.23 -14.44
C GLU A 234 3.60 18.53 -14.31
N GLU A 235 2.64 18.93 -15.15
CA GLU A 235 1.34 18.28 -15.25
C GLU A 235 1.38 17.10 -16.24
N GLY A 236 0.63 16.04 -15.93
CA GLY A 236 0.42 14.88 -16.79
C GLY A 236 0.83 13.54 -16.19
N MET A 237 0.45 12.47 -16.89
CA MET A 237 0.85 11.10 -16.56
C MET A 237 2.23 10.81 -17.19
N SER A 238 3.30 11.14 -16.47
CA SER A 238 4.65 10.77 -16.87
C SER A 238 4.81 9.24 -16.90
N ALA A 239 5.81 8.73 -17.61
CA ALA A 239 6.11 7.29 -17.61
C ALA A 239 6.45 6.76 -16.20
N GLU A 240 6.93 7.63 -15.31
CA GLU A 240 7.19 7.33 -13.91
C GLU A 240 5.89 7.22 -13.10
N MET A 241 4.97 8.17 -13.27
CA MET A 241 3.63 8.09 -12.70
C MET A 241 2.89 6.83 -13.17
N GLU A 242 2.95 6.49 -14.46
CA GLU A 242 2.35 5.25 -14.98
C GLU A 242 2.92 4.00 -14.31
N ARG A 243 4.25 3.91 -14.17
CA ARG A 243 4.91 2.80 -13.45
C ARG A 243 4.47 2.75 -11.99
N PHE A 244 4.41 3.90 -11.32
CA PHE A 244 3.91 4.01 -9.95
C PHE A 244 2.48 3.48 -9.83
N LEU A 245 1.57 3.86 -10.73
CA LEU A 245 0.17 3.42 -10.69
C LEU A 245 0.02 1.92 -10.96
N VAL A 246 0.86 1.33 -11.82
CA VAL A 246 0.92 -0.13 -12.04
C VAL A 246 1.23 -0.85 -10.72
N GLU A 247 2.27 -0.40 -10.04
CA GLU A 247 2.72 -1.04 -8.79
C GLU A 247 1.79 -0.75 -7.61
N TYR A 248 1.16 0.44 -7.58
CA TYR A 248 0.10 0.78 -6.63
C TYR A 248 -1.04 -0.25 -6.69
N LYS A 249 -1.56 -0.51 -7.90
CA LYS A 249 -2.64 -1.48 -8.12
C LYS A 249 -2.24 -2.88 -7.68
N ARG A 250 -1.02 -3.29 -8.05
CA ARG A 250 -0.48 -4.60 -7.66
C ARG A 250 -0.44 -4.74 -6.14
N SER A 251 0.06 -3.73 -5.45
CA SER A 251 0.18 -3.79 -3.99
C SER A 251 -1.13 -3.67 -3.26
N PHE A 252 -2.10 -2.92 -3.77
CA PHE A 252 -3.47 -3.00 -3.30
C PHE A 252 -4.00 -4.44 -3.40
N ALA A 253 -3.84 -5.08 -4.56
CA ALA A 253 -4.32 -6.43 -4.78
C ALA A 253 -3.68 -7.47 -3.85
N LEU A 254 -2.37 -7.35 -3.61
CA LEU A 254 -1.63 -8.24 -2.71
C LEU A 254 -2.03 -8.04 -1.25
N ARG A 255 -2.17 -6.79 -0.78
CA ARG A 255 -2.69 -6.49 0.56
C ARG A 255 -4.11 -7.03 0.76
N TYR A 256 -4.96 -6.86 -0.24
CA TYR A 256 -6.33 -7.35 -0.21
C TYR A 256 -6.34 -8.88 -0.08
N ARG A 257 -5.58 -9.57 -0.94
CA ARG A 257 -5.38 -11.03 -0.92
C ARG A 257 -4.92 -11.52 0.44
N ASP A 258 -3.84 -10.94 0.98
CA ASP A 258 -3.25 -11.40 2.25
C ASP A 258 -4.20 -11.21 3.42
N SER A 259 -4.91 -10.08 3.45
CA SER A 259 -5.95 -9.82 4.43
C SER A 259 -7.09 -10.82 4.36
N SER A 260 -7.60 -11.11 3.15
CA SER A 260 -8.69 -12.07 2.99
C SER A 260 -8.26 -13.48 3.41
N LYS A 261 -7.17 -13.98 2.81
CA LYS A 261 -6.68 -15.33 3.01
C LYS A 261 -6.28 -15.57 4.47
N GLY A 262 -5.59 -14.61 5.08
CA GLY A 262 -5.19 -14.69 6.48
C GLY A 262 -6.38 -14.72 7.44
N GLN A 263 -7.41 -13.89 7.20
CA GLN A 263 -8.64 -13.92 7.98
C GLN A 263 -9.39 -15.24 7.83
N LEU A 264 -9.56 -15.75 6.60
CA LEU A 264 -10.25 -17.01 6.32
C LEU A 264 -9.54 -18.20 6.99
N ARG A 265 -8.20 -18.27 6.92
CA ARG A 265 -7.44 -19.28 7.67
C ARG A 265 -7.66 -19.15 9.16
N SER A 266 -7.44 -17.95 9.71
CA SER A 266 -7.57 -17.72 11.15
C SER A 266 -8.95 -18.02 11.73
N ILE A 267 -10.04 -17.78 10.99
CA ILE A 267 -11.39 -18.11 11.48
C ILE A 267 -11.69 -19.61 11.37
N VAL A 268 -11.21 -20.29 10.32
CA VAL A 268 -11.38 -21.73 10.16
C VAL A 268 -10.54 -22.49 11.18
N ASP A 269 -9.27 -22.12 11.36
CA ASP A 269 -8.38 -22.74 12.35
C ASP A 269 -8.96 -22.62 13.77
N ARG A 270 -9.62 -21.50 14.09
CA ARG A 270 -10.32 -21.32 15.37
C ARG A 270 -11.59 -22.16 15.47
N ALA A 271 -12.36 -22.27 14.39
CA ALA A 271 -13.57 -23.10 14.36
C ALA A 271 -13.23 -24.59 14.55
N GLU A 272 -12.12 -25.07 13.98
CA GLU A 272 -11.65 -26.46 14.16
C GLU A 272 -11.22 -26.79 15.60
N MET A 273 -10.88 -25.77 16.40
CA MET A 273 -10.56 -25.92 17.82
C MET A 273 -11.80 -25.88 18.72
N ASP A 274 -12.95 -25.50 18.19
CA ASP A 274 -14.20 -25.34 18.91
C ASP A 274 -15.22 -26.42 18.49
N PRO A 275 -15.51 -27.42 19.34
CA PRO A 275 -16.45 -28.50 19.01
C PRO A 275 -17.86 -28.05 18.65
N GLU A 276 -18.27 -26.84 19.04
CA GLU A 276 -19.60 -26.28 18.79
C GLU A 276 -19.65 -25.39 17.54
N ALA A 277 -18.51 -25.08 16.93
CA ALA A 277 -18.43 -24.22 15.75
C ALA A 277 -18.52 -25.03 14.44
N ASP A 278 -19.35 -24.58 13.50
CA ASP A 278 -19.29 -25.05 12.11
C ASP A 278 -18.36 -24.13 11.28
N PRO A 279 -17.22 -24.63 10.76
CA PRO A 279 -16.32 -23.85 9.92
C PRO A 279 -16.98 -23.23 8.68
N VAL A 280 -18.00 -23.89 8.10
CA VAL A 280 -18.75 -23.36 6.94
C VAL A 280 -19.57 -22.15 7.36
N GLU A 281 -20.29 -22.22 8.48
CA GLU A 281 -21.09 -21.10 9.00
C GLU A 281 -20.21 -19.91 9.37
N VAL A 282 -19.06 -20.15 10.02
CA VAL A 282 -18.09 -19.10 10.37
C VAL A 282 -17.56 -18.38 9.13
N VAL A 283 -17.27 -19.11 8.05
CA VAL A 283 -16.89 -18.50 6.75
C VAL A 283 -18.06 -17.73 6.15
N GLU A 284 -19.28 -18.29 6.15
CA GLU A 284 -20.47 -17.63 5.58
C GLU A 284 -20.78 -16.30 6.28
N MET A 285 -20.72 -16.27 7.62
CA MET A 285 -20.87 -15.04 8.41
C MET A 285 -19.82 -13.99 8.03
N ARG A 286 -18.53 -14.38 7.98
CA ARG A 286 -17.44 -13.47 7.60
C ARG A 286 -17.63 -12.88 6.21
N LEU A 287 -18.03 -13.71 5.24
CA LEU A 287 -18.26 -13.24 3.87
C LEU A 287 -19.48 -12.32 3.78
N GLY A 288 -20.52 -12.55 4.60
CA GLY A 288 -21.65 -11.64 4.74
C GLY A 288 -21.24 -10.26 5.27
N GLU A 289 -20.41 -10.22 6.31
CA GLU A 289 -19.84 -8.96 6.82
C GLU A 289 -19.02 -8.22 5.75
N TRP A 290 -18.22 -8.96 4.98
CA TRP A 290 -17.41 -8.38 3.91
C TRP A 290 -18.27 -7.79 2.81
N GLU A 291 -19.29 -8.50 2.34
CA GLU A 291 -20.23 -7.99 1.32
C GLU A 291 -20.86 -6.67 1.75
N GLN A 292 -21.26 -6.55 3.01
CA GLN A 292 -21.92 -5.35 3.52
C GLN A 292 -20.97 -4.16 3.72
N ARG A 293 -19.74 -4.39 4.19
CA ARG A 293 -18.89 -3.31 4.72
C ARG A 293 -17.62 -3.06 3.90
N ARG A 294 -17.09 -4.09 3.25
CA ARG A 294 -15.76 -4.03 2.64
C ARG A 294 -15.71 -3.11 1.40
N PRO A 295 -16.72 -3.06 0.51
CA PRO A 295 -16.70 -2.12 -0.62
C PRO A 295 -16.56 -0.66 -0.16
N GLY A 296 -17.39 -0.22 0.79
CA GLY A 296 -17.31 1.12 1.36
C GLY A 296 -15.98 1.39 2.05
N LYS A 297 -15.44 0.41 2.80
CA LYS A 297 -14.11 0.53 3.41
C LYS A 297 -12.99 0.69 2.39
N VAL A 298 -13.03 -0.07 1.28
CA VAL A 298 -12.08 0.07 0.17
C VAL A 298 -12.18 1.48 -0.42
N ALA A 299 -13.39 1.95 -0.71
CA ALA A 299 -13.61 3.28 -1.25
C ALA A 299 -13.09 4.40 -0.35
N LEU A 300 -13.41 4.35 0.94
CA LEU A 300 -12.97 5.34 1.93
C LEU A 300 -11.45 5.38 2.06
N ASN A 301 -10.80 4.22 2.13
CA ASN A 301 -9.36 4.16 2.35
C ASN A 301 -8.58 4.47 1.07
N GLU A 302 -8.86 3.75 -0.02
CA GLU A 302 -8.04 3.81 -1.23
C GLU A 302 -8.14 5.18 -1.92
N SER A 303 -9.28 5.87 -1.84
CA SER A 303 -9.38 7.25 -2.34
C SER A 303 -8.42 8.20 -1.65
N ILE A 304 -8.18 8.02 -0.35
CA ILE A 304 -7.29 8.88 0.45
C ILE A 304 -5.84 8.43 0.32
N VAL A 305 -5.59 7.11 0.34
CA VAL A 305 -4.25 6.54 0.13
C VAL A 305 -3.72 6.99 -1.23
N LEU A 306 -4.48 6.77 -2.31
CA LEU A 306 -4.04 7.11 -3.66
C LEU A 306 -3.84 8.61 -3.85
N SER A 307 -4.78 9.44 -3.37
CA SER A 307 -4.65 10.91 -3.44
C SER A 307 -3.34 11.39 -2.83
N ASN A 308 -3.02 10.90 -1.63
CA ASN A 308 -1.80 11.29 -0.94
C ASN A 308 -0.54 10.69 -1.57
N ALA A 309 -0.61 9.47 -2.08
CA ALA A 309 0.53 8.82 -2.70
C ALA A 309 0.90 9.48 -4.05
N VAL A 310 -0.09 9.83 -4.87
CA VAL A 310 0.11 10.62 -6.11
C VAL A 310 0.68 11.99 -5.78
N ALA A 311 0.09 12.71 -4.83
CA ALA A 311 0.58 14.03 -4.43
C ALA A 311 2.02 14.00 -3.93
N LYS A 312 2.33 13.01 -3.07
CA LYS A 312 3.69 12.81 -2.56
C LYS A 312 4.70 12.55 -3.69
N LEU A 313 4.36 11.71 -4.66
CA LEU A 313 5.23 11.44 -5.81
C LEU A 313 5.50 12.74 -6.59
N VAL A 314 4.45 13.49 -6.93
CA VAL A 314 4.60 14.79 -7.61
C VAL A 314 5.47 15.77 -6.83
N PHE A 315 5.31 15.83 -5.50
CA PHE A 315 6.15 16.69 -4.67
C PHE A 315 7.61 16.25 -4.69
N VAL A 316 7.90 14.95 -4.61
CA VAL A 316 9.26 14.42 -4.67
C VAL A 316 9.90 14.71 -6.04
N ASP A 317 9.16 14.50 -7.14
CA ASP A 317 9.63 14.80 -8.50
C ASP A 317 9.95 16.30 -8.68
N ALA A 318 9.18 17.17 -8.01
CA ALA A 318 9.42 18.60 -7.97
C ALA A 318 10.55 19.03 -6.99
N GLY A 319 11.24 18.07 -6.35
CA GLY A 319 12.36 18.33 -5.45
C GLY A 319 11.97 18.70 -4.01
N ILE A 320 10.71 18.49 -3.62
CA ILE A 320 10.27 18.68 -2.23
C ILE A 320 10.87 17.58 -1.36
N THR A 321 11.46 17.97 -0.23
CA THR A 321 12.16 17.05 0.68
C THR A 321 11.44 16.83 2.01
N ARG A 322 10.40 17.62 2.30
CA ARG A 322 9.62 17.54 3.53
C ARG A 322 8.12 17.63 3.25
N LEU A 323 7.36 16.95 4.08
CA LEU A 323 5.90 16.92 4.03
C LEU A 323 5.34 17.40 5.35
N ARG A 324 4.24 18.14 5.27
CA ARG A 324 3.42 18.53 6.40
C ARG A 324 2.12 17.75 6.38
N TRP A 325 1.68 17.24 7.52
CA TRP A 325 0.36 16.61 7.66
C TRP A 325 -0.70 17.71 7.78
N ALA A 326 -1.74 17.62 6.97
CA ALA A 326 -2.84 18.59 6.93
C ALA A 326 -4.17 17.92 7.30
N ALA A 327 -4.70 18.26 8.46
CA ALA A 327 -6.02 17.86 8.88
C ALA A 327 -7.09 18.63 8.08
N ILE A 328 -7.93 17.91 7.34
CA ILE A 328 -8.92 18.55 6.47
C ILE A 328 -10.28 18.66 7.18
N GLY A 329 -10.84 19.88 7.16
CA GLY A 329 -12.15 20.20 7.72
C GLY A 329 -12.08 20.66 9.19
N GLY A 330 -13.04 21.49 9.59
CA GLY A 330 -13.14 22.03 10.95
C GLY A 330 -13.57 21.01 12.02
N GLU A 331 -14.04 19.83 11.59
CA GLU A 331 -14.49 18.72 12.45
C GLU A 331 -13.61 17.47 12.27
N SER A 332 -12.30 17.67 11.99
CA SER A 332 -11.36 16.54 11.97
C SER A 332 -11.32 15.87 13.35
N CYS A 333 -11.11 14.55 13.39
CA CYS A 333 -11.12 13.82 14.67
C CYS A 333 -9.92 14.22 15.56
N PRO A 334 -9.97 14.00 16.87
CA PRO A 334 -8.88 14.38 17.79
C PRO A 334 -7.49 13.87 17.37
N PHE A 335 -7.37 12.63 16.89
CA PHE A 335 -6.10 12.11 16.36
C PHE A 335 -5.60 12.89 15.14
N CYS A 336 -6.49 13.27 14.22
CA CYS A 336 -6.10 14.05 13.05
C CYS A 336 -5.69 15.48 13.43
N GLN A 337 -6.30 16.05 14.47
CA GLN A 337 -5.94 17.37 15.00
C GLN A 337 -4.54 17.35 15.62
N GLU A 338 -4.21 16.33 16.42
CA GLU A 338 -2.86 16.13 16.97
C GLU A 338 -1.79 15.96 15.88
N MET A 339 -2.18 15.43 14.72
CA MET A 339 -1.29 15.29 13.58
C MET A 339 -1.15 16.57 12.74
N ASP A 340 -2.10 17.52 12.81
CA ASP A 340 -2.10 18.71 11.96
C ASP A 340 -0.83 19.54 12.16
N GLY A 341 -0.21 19.92 11.05
CA GLY A 341 1.02 20.71 11.05
C GLY A 341 2.30 19.94 11.38
N LYS A 342 2.24 18.64 11.75
CA LYS A 342 3.44 17.81 11.92
C LYS A 342 4.23 17.77 10.61
N ILE A 343 5.56 17.87 10.68
CA ILE A 343 6.45 17.88 9.52
C ILE A 343 7.45 16.73 9.64
N VAL A 344 7.66 16.02 8.54
CA VAL A 344 8.68 14.96 8.42
C VAL A 344 9.40 15.06 7.07
N GLY A 345 10.59 14.46 6.96
CA GLY A 345 11.21 14.26 5.65
C GLY A 345 10.33 13.36 4.76
N VAL A 346 10.38 13.51 3.44
CA VAL A 346 9.59 12.69 2.50
C VAL A 346 9.81 11.18 2.67
N GLU A 347 10.96 10.77 3.19
CA GLU A 347 11.30 9.36 3.48
C GLU A 347 10.93 8.91 4.90
N GLN A 348 10.55 9.84 5.79
CA GLN A 348 10.28 9.56 7.19
C GLN A 348 8.78 9.36 7.44
N PRO A 349 8.40 8.43 8.33
CA PRO A 349 7.01 8.31 8.74
C PRO A 349 6.60 9.43 9.69
N PHE A 350 5.39 9.93 9.52
CA PHE A 350 4.73 10.82 10.47
C PHE A 350 4.49 10.12 11.80
N VAL A 351 4.22 8.81 11.79
CA VAL A 351 4.09 8.01 13.02
C VAL A 351 4.80 6.69 12.80
N ALA A 352 5.70 6.30 13.71
CA ALA A 352 6.46 5.06 13.60
C ALA A 352 5.59 3.82 13.91
N HIS A 353 6.09 2.65 13.53
CA HIS A 353 5.51 1.39 13.96
C HIS A 353 5.51 1.28 15.49
N ASP A 354 4.47 0.65 16.04
CA ASP A 354 4.24 0.36 17.46
C ASP A 354 4.13 1.59 18.35
N THR A 355 3.99 2.76 17.74
CA THR A 355 3.61 3.97 18.48
C THR A 355 2.17 3.85 18.96
N VAL A 356 1.92 4.24 20.20
CA VAL A 356 0.57 4.43 20.73
C VAL A 356 0.25 5.90 20.66
N LEU A 357 -0.76 6.26 19.86
CA LEU A 357 -1.26 7.64 19.80
C LEU A 357 -2.35 7.81 20.85
N GLN A 358 -2.28 8.93 21.54
CA GLN A 358 -3.26 9.36 22.53
C GLN A 358 -3.89 10.66 22.03
N ALA A 359 -5.19 10.80 22.21
CA ALA A 359 -5.91 12.03 21.89
C ALA A 359 -7.05 12.22 22.90
N GLU A 360 -7.34 13.46 23.24
CA GLU A 360 -8.35 13.79 24.25
C GLU A 360 -9.71 13.17 23.91
N GLY A 361 -10.31 12.47 24.88
CA GLY A 361 -11.62 11.82 24.73
C GLY A 361 -11.64 10.61 23.79
N LYS A 362 -10.48 10.04 23.43
CA LYS A 362 -10.37 8.82 22.62
C LYS A 362 -9.56 7.75 23.33
N SER A 363 -9.92 6.49 23.11
CA SER A 363 -9.10 5.34 23.51
C SER A 363 -7.80 5.32 22.71
N ASP A 364 -6.70 4.95 23.36
CA ASP A 364 -5.38 4.79 22.77
C ASP A 364 -5.40 4.02 21.45
N MET A 365 -4.74 4.58 20.43
CA MET A 365 -4.65 3.97 19.10
C MET A 365 -3.24 3.45 18.87
N LYS A 366 -3.09 2.12 18.87
CA LYS A 366 -1.83 1.48 18.50
C LYS A 366 -1.63 1.51 16.99
N ILE A 367 -0.48 2.00 16.56
CA ILE A 367 -0.07 2.10 15.17
C ILE A 367 0.75 0.87 14.78
N TYR A 368 0.12 -0.06 14.10
CA TYR A 368 0.76 -1.31 13.69
C TYR A 368 1.64 -1.16 12.45
N LYS A 369 1.59 -0.01 11.76
CA LYS A 369 2.40 0.26 10.57
C LYS A 369 2.78 1.75 10.51
N PRO A 370 3.99 2.09 10.06
CA PRO A 370 4.39 3.48 9.96
C PRO A 370 3.47 4.28 9.02
N ALA A 371 2.99 5.43 9.47
CA ALA A 371 2.15 6.32 8.67
C ALA A 371 3.03 7.27 7.84
N LEU A 372 3.32 6.93 6.59
CA LEU A 372 4.11 7.77 5.67
C LEU A 372 3.29 8.92 5.06
N HIS A 373 1.97 8.75 5.00
CA HIS A 373 0.98 9.73 4.58
C HIS A 373 -0.40 9.28 5.09
N PRO A 374 -1.44 10.14 5.04
CA PRO A 374 -2.81 9.74 5.35
C PRO A 374 -3.32 8.62 4.43
N PRO A 375 -4.28 7.80 4.88
CA PRO A 375 -5.04 7.92 6.12
C PRO A 375 -4.33 7.31 7.33
N LEU A 376 -4.52 7.90 8.52
CA LEU A 376 -4.08 7.29 9.78
C LEU A 376 -5.01 6.15 10.23
N HIS A 377 -6.32 6.33 10.01
CA HIS A 377 -7.36 5.38 10.37
C HIS A 377 -8.50 5.44 9.35
N GLU A 378 -9.44 4.49 9.43
CA GLU A 378 -10.63 4.46 8.58
C GLU A 378 -11.45 5.75 8.71
N GLY A 379 -11.83 6.35 7.59
CA GLY A 379 -12.59 7.61 7.55
C GLY A 379 -11.73 8.89 7.66
N CYS A 380 -10.42 8.77 7.84
CA CYS A 380 -9.50 9.92 7.78
C CYS A 380 -9.56 10.59 6.40
N VAL A 381 -9.65 11.92 6.35
CA VAL A 381 -9.66 12.72 5.10
C VAL A 381 -8.43 13.62 4.95
N CYS A 382 -7.46 13.47 5.85
CA CYS A 382 -6.25 14.28 5.88
C CYS A 382 -5.45 14.18 4.57
N GLN A 383 -4.64 15.20 4.31
CA GLN A 383 -3.76 15.26 3.15
C GLN A 383 -2.32 15.57 3.58
N VAL A 384 -1.36 15.35 2.69
CA VAL A 384 -0.01 15.91 2.80
C VAL A 384 0.10 17.22 2.04
N GLU A 385 0.86 18.16 2.58
CA GLU A 385 1.26 19.43 1.98
C GLU A 385 2.78 19.46 1.76
N PRO A 386 3.27 20.10 0.69
CA PRO A 386 4.70 20.27 0.47
C PRO A 386 5.27 21.33 1.43
N GLU A 387 6.46 21.10 2.01
CA GLU A 387 7.09 22.03 2.98
C GLU A 387 8.38 22.69 2.52
#